data_AF-A0AAE7BMP3-F1
#
_entry.id   AF-A0AAE7BMP3-F1
#
_cell.length_a   1.000
_cell.length_b   1.000
_cell.length_c   1.000
_cell.angle_alpha   90.00
_cell.angle_beta   90.00
_cell.angle_gamma   90.00
#
_symmetry.space_group_name_H-M   'P 1'
#
loop_
_entity.id
_entity.type
_entity.pdbx_description
1 polymer ?
#
loop_
_entity_poly.entity_id
_entity_poly.type
_entity_poly.pdbx_seq_one_letter_code
_entity_poly.pdbx_strand_id
1 'polypeptide(L)' 'MAGFLDRAKEQAQRGLAQGKQKIDEVQVQRAGADLLKKLGSAYYAEQRRGGDPRATQDALRALEQHIATHGEQGLR' A
#
# COMPACT_ATOMS: atom_id res chain seq x y z
N MET A 1 30.36 -31.71 -10.43
CA MET A 1 29.40 -31.27 -9.39
C MET A 1 28.84 -29.87 -9.71
N ALA A 2 28.28 -29.67 -10.92
CA ALA A 2 27.76 -28.36 -11.34
C ALA A 2 26.36 -28.04 -10.78
N GLY A 3 25.58 -29.06 -10.38
CA GLY A 3 24.17 -28.88 -10.02
C GLY A 3 23.88 -28.23 -8.65
N PHE A 4 24.84 -28.19 -7.72
CA PHE A 4 24.62 -27.54 -6.41
C PHE A 4 24.75 -26.03 -6.50
N LEU A 5 25.79 -25.53 -7.19
CA LEU A 5 26.02 -24.10 -7.37
C LEU A 5 24.92 -23.45 -8.23
N ASP A 6 24.44 -24.14 -9.27
CA ASP A 6 23.31 -23.66 -10.08
C ASP A 6 22.01 -23.58 -9.27
N ARG A 7 21.68 -24.61 -8.47
CA ARG A 7 20.50 -24.58 -7.60
C ARG A 7 20.58 -23.50 -6.52
N ALA A 8 21.76 -23.28 -5.95
CA ALA A 8 21.98 -22.23 -4.95
C ALA A 8 21.78 -20.83 -5.55
N LYS A 9 22.27 -20.61 -6.78
CA LYS A 9 22.07 -19.35 -7.52
C LYS A 9 20.60 -19.12 -7.88
N GLU A 10 19.90 -20.15 -8.36
CA GLU A 10 18.46 -20.06 -8.63
C GLU A 10 17.64 -19.78 -7.36
N GLN A 11 17.94 -20.45 -6.25
CA GLN A 11 17.26 -20.21 -4.97
C GLN A 11 17.51 -18.79 -4.46
N ALA A 12 18.75 -18.29 -4.55
CA ALA A 12 19.06 -16.92 -4.17
C ALA A 12 18.30 -15.90 -5.04
N GLN A 13 18.25 -16.11 -6.36
CA GLN A 13 17.51 -15.23 -7.27
C GLN A 13 16.00 -15.25 -6.98
N ARG A 14 15.42 -16.43 -6.74
CA ARG A 14 14.00 -16.56 -6.37
C ARG A 14 13.69 -15.91 -5.01
N GLY A 15 14.56 -16.12 -4.02
CA GLY A 15 14.42 -15.51 -2.70
C GLY A 15 14.51 -13.98 -2.75
N LEU A 16 15.39 -13.43 -3.57
CA LEU A 16 15.49 -11.99 -3.78
C LEU A 16 14.28 -11.42 -4.52
N ALA A 17 13.78 -12.10 -5.55
CA ALA A 17 12.58 -11.67 -6.27
C ALA A 17 11.33 -11.68 -5.36
N GLN A 18 11.14 -12.74 -4.59
CA GLN A 18 10.05 -12.85 -3.61
C GLN A 18 10.20 -11.84 -2.47
N GLY A 19 11.43 -11.57 -2.02
CA GLY A 19 11.71 -10.57 -1.01
C GLY A 19 11.32 -9.16 -1.47
N LYS A 20 11.66 -8.79 -2.71
CA LYS A 20 11.24 -7.51 -3.30
C LYS A 20 9.73 -7.40 -3.42
N GLN A 21 9.07 -8.41 -3.96
CA GLN A 21 7.61 -8.43 -4.11
C GLN A 21 6.88 -8.24 -2.76
N LYS A 22 7.31 -8.94 -1.71
CA LYS A 22 6.73 -8.78 -0.37
C LYS A 22 6.95 -7.38 0.21
N ILE A 23 8.12 -6.79 -0.01
CA ILE A 23 8.41 -5.43 0.46
C ILE A 23 7.52 -4.42 -0.27
N ASP A 24 7.33 -4.60 -1.58
CA ASP A 24 6.45 -3.74 -2.37
C ASP A 24 4.99 -3.87 -1.92
N GLU A 25 4.50 -5.09 -1.66
CA GLU A 25 3.17 -5.33 -1.10
C GLU A 25 2.97 -4.63 0.24
N VAL A 26 3.92 -4.76 1.18
CA VAL A 26 3.85 -4.10 2.49
C VAL A 26 3.84 -2.57 2.35
N GLN A 27 4.58 -2.02 1.38
CA GLN A 27 4.57 -0.57 1.13
C GLN A 27 3.22 -0.10 0.58
N VAL A 28 2.63 -0.86 -0.34
CA VAL A 28 1.30 -0.58 -0.88
C VAL A 28 0.26 -0.61 0.24
N GLN A 29 0.27 -1.66 1.07
CA GLN A 29 -0.65 -1.79 2.22
C GLN A 29 -0.50 -0.65 3.23
N ARG A 30 0.75 -0.28 3.55
CA ARG A 30 1.01 0.83 4.47
C ARG A 30 0.50 2.15 3.91
N ALA A 31 0.71 2.42 2.62
CA ALA A 31 0.17 3.60 1.97
C ALA A 31 -1.37 3.63 2.02
N GLY A 32 -2.04 2.50 1.74
CA GLY A 32 -3.48 2.36 1.87
C GLY A 32 -3.99 2.64 3.29
N ALA A 33 -3.34 2.06 4.31
CA ALA A 33 -3.68 2.29 5.71
C ALA A 33 -3.53 3.77 6.14
N ASP A 34 -2.48 4.45 5.65
CA ASP A 34 -2.28 5.87 5.95
C ASP A 34 -3.31 6.76 5.24
N LEU A 35 -3.74 6.41 4.02
CA LEU A 35 -4.84 7.09 3.31
C LEU A 35 -6.17 6.94 4.06
N LEU A 36 -6.50 5.73 4.54
CA LEU A 36 -7.71 5.48 5.33
C LEU A 36 -7.71 6.28 6.65
N LYS A 37 -6.57 6.34 7.34
CA LYS A 37 -6.42 7.18 8.55
C LYS A 37 -6.65 8.66 8.24
N LYS A 38 -6.07 9.17 7.14
CA LYS A 38 -6.27 10.56 6.70
C LYS A 38 -7.74 10.84 6.41
N LEU A 39 -8.41 9.99 5.64
CA LEU A 39 -9.83 10.14 5.33
C LEU A 39 -10.69 10.14 6.60
N GLY A 40 -10.50 9.18 7.50
CA GLY A 40 -11.23 9.12 8.77
C GLY A 40 -10.99 10.36 9.64
N SER A 41 -9.75 10.86 9.68
CA SER A 41 -9.42 12.08 10.42
C SER A 41 -10.08 13.34 9.84
N ALA A 42 -10.12 13.46 8.51
CA ALA A 42 -10.75 14.58 7.81
C ALA A 42 -12.28 14.56 8.02
N TYR A 43 -12.91 13.40 7.81
CA TYR A 43 -14.33 13.20 8.03
C TYR A 43 -14.75 13.48 9.48
N TYR A 44 -13.95 13.03 10.45
CA TYR A 44 -14.21 13.32 11.85
C TYR A 44 -14.11 14.82 12.17
N ALA A 45 -13.11 15.51 11.60
CA ALA A 45 -12.95 16.96 11.77
C ALA A 45 -14.11 17.75 11.15
N GLU A 46 -14.54 17.36 9.95
CA GLU A 46 -15.72 17.90 9.27
C GLU A 46 -16.95 17.78 10.18
N GLN A 47 -17.24 16.57 10.69
CA GLN A 47 -18.43 16.29 11.49
C GLN A 47 -18.44 16.98 12.86
N ARG A 48 -17.28 17.10 13.53
CA ARG A 48 -17.22 17.61 14.91
C ARG A 48 -16.87 19.08 15.06
N ARG A 49 -16.18 19.69 14.07
CA ARG A 49 -15.60 21.03 14.23
C ARG A 49 -15.85 21.97 13.05
N GLY A 50 -16.70 21.59 12.10
CA GLY A 50 -16.85 22.35 10.86
C GLY A 50 -15.55 22.37 10.05
N GLY A 51 -14.77 21.28 10.13
CA GLY A 51 -13.57 21.10 9.32
C GLY A 51 -13.89 21.19 7.82
N ASP A 52 -12.89 21.53 7.02
CA ASP A 52 -13.06 21.78 5.59
C ASP A 52 -13.54 20.51 4.85
N PRO A 53 -14.75 20.52 4.25
CA PRO A 53 -15.25 19.41 3.44
C PRO A 53 -14.33 19.07 2.27
N ARG A 54 -13.53 20.02 1.79
CA ARG A 54 -12.54 19.78 0.73
C ARG A 54 -11.45 18.82 1.18
N ALA A 55 -11.05 18.86 2.45
CA ALA A 55 -10.05 17.93 2.99
C ALA A 55 -10.55 16.48 2.94
N THR A 56 -11.84 16.26 3.23
CA THR A 56 -12.48 14.95 3.09
C THR A 56 -12.54 14.51 1.63
N GLN A 57 -12.93 15.41 0.71
CA GLN A 57 -12.98 15.11 -0.72
C GLN A 57 -11.60 14.79 -1.31
N ASP A 58 -10.57 15.52 -0.90
CA ASP A 58 -9.19 15.28 -1.35
C ASP A 58 -8.64 13.96 -0.83
N ALA A 59 -8.91 13.63 0.44
CA ALA A 59 -8.55 12.33 1.02
C ALA A 59 -9.28 11.17 0.34
N LEU A 60 -10.56 11.36 -0.01
CA LEU A 60 -11.35 10.38 -0.75
C LEU A 60 -10.77 10.15 -2.16
N ARG A 61 -10.46 11.22 -2.90
CA ARG A 61 -9.85 11.13 -4.23
C ARG A 61 -8.50 10.42 -4.20
N ALA A 62 -7.66 10.71 -3.20
CA ALA A 62 -6.36 10.06 -3.04
C ALA A 62 -6.52 8.55 -2.76
N LEU A 63 -7.54 8.16 -1.98
CA LEU A 63 -7.87 6.76 -1.74
C LEU A 63 -8.35 6.06 -3.02
N GLU A 64 -9.25 6.70 -3.79
CA GLU A 64 -9.74 6.17 -5.07
C GLU A 64 -8.61 5.97 -6.07
N GLN A 65 -7.66 6.90 -6.17
CA GLN A 65 -6.47 6.76 -7.03
C GLN A 65 -5.58 5.59 -6.61
N HIS A 66 -5.40 5.38 -5.31
CA HIS A 66 -4.65 4.23 -4.79
C HIS A 66 -5.35 2.91 -5.14
N ILE A 67 -6.67 2.83 -4.96
CA ILE A 67 -7.48 1.65 -5.33
C ILE A 67 -7.42 1.41 -6.84
N ALA A 68 -7.49 2.47 -7.67
CA ALA A 68 -7.38 2.34 -9.12
C ALA A 68 -6.01 1.81 -9.56
N THR A 69 -4.95 2.08 -8.80
CA THR A 69 -3.58 1.67 -9.12
C THR A 69 -3.22 0.27 -8.60
N HIS A 70 -3.70 -0.08 -7.40
CA HIS A 70 -3.28 -1.31 -6.69
C HIS A 70 -4.40 -2.31 -6.41
N GLY A 71 -5.65 -1.92 -6.68
CA GLY A 71 -6.85 -2.65 -6.26
C GLY A 71 -7.13 -2.49 -4.77
N GLU A 72 -8.31 -2.95 -4.33
CA GLU A 72 -8.73 -2.86 -2.92
C GLU A 72 -7.86 -3.71 -1.97
N GLN A 73 -7.13 -4.68 -2.49
CA GLN A 73 -6.15 -5.45 -1.71
C GLN A 73 -5.02 -4.57 -1.14
N GLY A 74 -4.73 -3.41 -1.74
CA GLY A 74 -3.80 -2.43 -1.18
C GLY A 74 -4.29 -1.74 0.11
N LEU A 75 -5.52 -2.00 0.55
CA LEU A 75 -6.09 -1.44 1.77
C LEU A 75 -6.00 -2.38 2.99
N ARG A 76 -5.63 -3.66 2.79
CA ARG A 76 -5.68 -4.71 3.82
C ARG A 76 -4.31 -5.12 4.30
#